data_AF-A0A2W5S7Y8-F1
#
_entry.id   AF-A0A2W5S7Y8-F1
#
_cell.length_a   1.000
_cell.length_b   1.000
_cell.length_c   1.000
_cell.angle_alpha   90.00
_cell.angle_beta   90.00
_cell.angle_gamma   90.00
#
_symmetry.space_group_name_H-M   'P 1'
#
loop_
_entity.id
_entity.type
_entity.pdbx_description
1 polymer ?
#
loop_
_entity_poly.entity_id
_entity_poly.type
_entity_poly.pdbx_seq_one_letter_code
_entity_poly.pdbx_strand_id
1 'polypeptide(L)'
;MPERIMPGLGLRAFYDLGQRNWGTSLSEDLRRLSALVQARTTSRTTPLPATGNTGQMLIVPAAAGVNANALALWDQSPAGAAAWVYLTPQEGWQVWIADEARHVRFTAGAWVEVPRPGIVRIRTLTATSHTLEAVDLGSIIETTGSSAVTVTIPPEATVPFEFGALINVTQVGAGVATVTAAPGVSLNGVVGGSVALDGQWSGAALVKRGADAWIIQGALAGAVA
;
A
#
# COMPACT_ATOMS: atom_id res chain seq x y z
N MET A 1 -18.30 3.02 -34.49
CA MET A 1 -17.14 2.11 -34.38
C MET A 1 -17.77 0.74 -34.25
N PRO A 2 -17.21 -0.31 -34.89
CA PRO A 2 -17.76 -1.65 -34.73
C PRO A 2 -17.52 -2.16 -33.30
N GLU A 3 -18.47 -2.97 -32.80
CA GLU A 3 -18.37 -3.65 -31.50
C GLU A 3 -17.02 -4.37 -31.35
N ARG A 4 -16.42 -4.30 -30.17
CA ARG A 4 -15.22 -5.08 -29.83
C ARG A 4 -15.17 -5.48 -28.35
N ILE A 5 -14.29 -6.44 -28.07
CA ILE A 5 -14.01 -6.95 -26.72
C ILE A 5 -12.97 -6.05 -26.04
N MET A 6 -13.24 -5.67 -24.79
CA MET A 6 -12.36 -4.80 -23.98
C MET A 6 -11.38 -5.61 -23.11
N PRO A 7 -10.23 -5.02 -22.74
CA PRO A 7 -9.32 -5.60 -21.74
C PRO A 7 -10.00 -5.91 -20.40
N GLY A 8 -9.46 -6.88 -19.66
CA GLY A 8 -9.99 -7.32 -18.37
C GLY A 8 -11.07 -8.40 -18.49
N LEU A 9 -12.29 -8.13 -18.01
CA LEU A 9 -13.41 -9.09 -18.05
C LEU A 9 -13.90 -9.47 -19.45
N GLY A 10 -13.45 -8.79 -20.51
CA GLY A 10 -13.86 -9.10 -21.88
C GLY A 10 -15.26 -8.60 -22.22
N LEU A 11 -15.73 -7.51 -21.59
CA LEU A 11 -17.02 -6.90 -21.93
C LEU A 11 -17.01 -6.38 -23.38
N ARG A 12 -18.20 -6.36 -24.01
CA ARG A 12 -18.40 -5.83 -25.37
C ARG A 12 -18.79 -4.35 -25.30
N ALA A 13 -18.14 -3.49 -26.09
CA ALA A 13 -18.46 -2.07 -26.18
C ALA A 13 -18.06 -1.48 -27.54
N PHE A 14 -18.15 -0.14 -27.63
CA PHE A 14 -17.91 0.66 -28.84
C PHE A 14 -18.86 0.27 -29.97
N TYR A 15 -20.16 0.18 -29.66
CA TYR A 15 -21.22 -0.06 -30.62
C TYR A 15 -21.37 1.11 -31.60
N ASP A 16 -21.91 0.83 -32.79
CA ASP A 16 -22.27 1.90 -33.72
C ASP A 16 -23.34 2.83 -33.13
N LEU A 17 -23.32 4.09 -33.57
CA LEU A 17 -24.16 5.15 -33.01
C LEU A 17 -25.65 4.82 -33.23
N GLY A 18 -26.40 4.72 -32.13
CA GLY A 18 -27.87 4.60 -32.08
C GLY A 18 -28.49 5.59 -31.08
N GLN A 19 -29.84 5.60 -30.96
CA GLN A 19 -30.60 6.61 -30.19
C GLN A 19 -29.96 6.95 -28.83
N ARG A 20 -29.84 8.26 -28.56
CA ARG A 20 -29.32 8.88 -27.32
C ARG A 20 -27.80 8.80 -27.08
N ASN A 21 -26.96 8.69 -28.11
CA ASN A 21 -25.49 8.80 -28.00
C ASN A 21 -24.84 7.77 -27.06
N TRP A 22 -25.38 6.55 -26.96
CA TRP A 22 -24.83 5.46 -26.13
C TRP A 22 -23.42 4.97 -26.57
N GLY A 23 -22.83 5.56 -27.62
CA GLY A 23 -21.67 5.03 -28.33
C GLY A 23 -20.31 5.27 -27.67
N THR A 24 -20.04 6.46 -27.12
CA THR A 24 -18.66 6.83 -26.72
C THR A 24 -18.46 6.86 -25.20
N SER A 25 -19.21 7.69 -24.47
CA SER A 25 -19.04 7.82 -23.01
C SER A 25 -19.31 6.51 -22.27
N LEU A 26 -20.43 5.84 -22.59
CA LEU A 26 -20.76 4.54 -22.00
C LEU A 26 -19.71 3.47 -22.34
N SER A 27 -19.18 3.47 -23.56
CA SER A 27 -18.13 2.51 -23.95
C SER A 27 -16.84 2.74 -23.18
N GLU A 28 -16.48 3.99 -22.90
CA GLU A 28 -15.36 4.32 -22.03
C GLU A 28 -15.59 3.89 -20.58
N ASP A 29 -16.81 4.05 -20.06
CA ASP A 29 -17.20 3.59 -18.72
C ASP A 29 -17.20 2.07 -18.61
N LEU A 30 -17.72 1.37 -19.62
CA LEU A 30 -17.66 -0.09 -19.68
C LEU A 30 -16.23 -0.60 -19.80
N ARG A 31 -15.33 0.14 -20.48
CA ARG A 31 -13.89 -0.20 -20.52
C ARG A 31 -13.27 -0.09 -19.14
N ARG A 32 -13.54 1.00 -18.43
CA ARG A 32 -13.10 1.18 -17.04
C ARG A 32 -13.64 0.07 -16.16
N LEU A 33 -14.92 -0.27 -16.27
CA LEU A 33 -15.55 -1.35 -15.53
C LEU A 33 -14.89 -2.70 -15.82
N SER A 34 -14.73 -3.05 -17.11
CA SER A 34 -14.10 -4.30 -17.55
C SER A 34 -12.69 -4.46 -17.00
N ALA A 35 -11.93 -3.36 -16.96
CA ALA A 35 -10.56 -3.35 -16.47
C ALA A 35 -10.44 -3.39 -14.93
N LEU A 36 -11.35 -2.74 -14.21
CA LEU A 36 -11.18 -2.49 -12.77
C LEU A 36 -11.86 -3.49 -11.85
N VAL A 37 -12.94 -4.16 -12.29
CA VAL A 37 -13.71 -5.09 -11.43
C VAL A 37 -12.84 -6.23 -10.89
N GLN A 38 -11.89 -6.70 -11.68
CA GLN A 38 -10.84 -7.64 -11.24
C GLN A 38 -9.49 -7.19 -11.80
N ALA A 39 -9.08 -5.97 -11.45
CA ALA A 39 -7.86 -5.37 -11.98
C ALA A 39 -6.65 -6.28 -11.80
N ARG A 40 -6.04 -6.66 -12.93
CA ARG A 40 -4.84 -7.48 -13.00
C ARG A 40 -3.83 -6.86 -13.95
N THR A 41 -2.62 -6.64 -13.47
CA THR A 41 -1.52 -6.08 -14.24
C THR A 41 -0.34 -7.04 -14.26
N THR A 42 0.47 -7.00 -15.32
CA THR A 42 1.66 -7.84 -15.41
C THR A 42 2.74 -7.40 -14.43
N SER A 43 2.99 -6.10 -14.35
CA SER A 43 4.07 -5.50 -13.56
C SER A 43 3.75 -4.04 -13.21
N ARG A 44 4.42 -3.51 -12.18
CA ARG A 44 4.49 -2.06 -11.87
C ARG A 44 5.90 -1.46 -11.97
N THR A 45 6.91 -2.27 -12.25
CA THR A 45 8.31 -1.85 -12.32
C THR A 45 8.85 -1.92 -13.74
N THR A 46 8.25 -2.75 -14.59
CA THR A 46 8.61 -2.86 -16.00
C THR A 46 8.18 -1.60 -16.77
N PRO A 47 9.10 -0.92 -17.49
CA PRO A 47 8.75 0.18 -18.38
C PRO A 47 7.73 -0.27 -19.43
N LEU A 48 6.80 0.63 -19.80
CA LEU A 48 5.83 0.31 -20.84
C LEU A 48 6.57 0.09 -22.18
N PRO A 49 6.32 -1.03 -22.88
CA PRO A 49 6.85 -1.20 -24.23
C PRO A 49 6.17 -0.22 -25.19
N ALA A 50 6.86 0.12 -26.28
CA ALA A 50 6.33 1.01 -27.32
C ALA A 50 5.00 0.51 -27.90
N THR A 51 4.86 -0.81 -28.02
CA THR A 51 3.64 -1.50 -28.42
C THR A 51 3.29 -2.57 -27.39
N GLY A 52 1.99 -2.71 -27.11
CA GLY A 52 1.48 -3.76 -26.22
C GLY A 52 0.79 -4.90 -26.97
N ASN A 53 0.42 -5.91 -26.20
CA ASN A 53 -0.43 -7.02 -26.65
C ASN A 53 -1.89 -6.74 -26.29
N THR A 54 -2.83 -7.28 -27.06
CA THR A 54 -4.27 -7.15 -26.80
C THR A 54 -4.60 -7.52 -25.35
N GLY A 55 -5.25 -6.61 -24.63
CA GLY A 55 -5.67 -6.85 -23.24
C GLY A 55 -4.55 -6.72 -22.20
N GLN A 56 -3.32 -6.37 -22.62
CA GLN A 56 -2.21 -6.18 -21.70
C GLN A 56 -2.46 -4.98 -20.78
N MET A 57 -2.19 -5.17 -19.49
CA MET A 57 -2.29 -4.12 -18.49
C MET A 57 -1.01 -4.07 -17.65
N LEU A 58 -0.49 -2.87 -17.41
CA LEU A 58 0.62 -2.60 -16.49
C LEU A 58 0.26 -1.42 -15.59
N ILE A 59 0.95 -1.30 -14.46
CA ILE A 59 1.03 -0.03 -13.76
C ILE A 59 2.27 0.69 -14.30
N VAL A 60 2.11 1.95 -14.72
CA VAL A 60 3.24 2.78 -15.15
C VAL A 60 4.20 2.94 -13.96
N PRO A 61 5.51 2.66 -14.11
CA PRO A 61 6.46 2.77 -13.02
C PRO A 61 6.38 4.11 -12.29
N ALA A 62 6.49 4.10 -10.96
CA ALA A 62 6.38 5.29 -10.13
C ALA A 62 7.41 6.38 -10.49
N ALA A 63 8.58 5.97 -11.02
CA ALA A 63 9.64 6.86 -11.46
C ALA A 63 9.46 7.39 -12.90
N ALA A 64 8.39 7.01 -13.61
CA ALA A 64 8.12 7.51 -14.95
C ALA A 64 7.79 9.00 -14.91
N GLY A 65 8.31 9.79 -15.85
CA GLY A 65 8.04 11.22 -15.90
C GLY A 65 6.59 11.57 -16.27
N VAL A 66 5.90 10.69 -16.98
CA VAL A 66 4.52 10.91 -17.46
C VAL A 66 3.66 9.73 -17.07
N ASN A 67 2.44 10.01 -16.58
CA ASN A 67 1.46 9.02 -16.15
C ASN A 67 1.95 8.08 -15.03
N ALA A 68 2.91 8.49 -14.20
CA ALA A 68 3.40 7.72 -13.06
C ALA A 68 2.24 7.12 -12.24
N ASN A 69 2.35 5.85 -11.88
CA ASN A 69 1.34 5.09 -11.13
C ASN A 69 0.00 4.84 -11.85
N ALA A 70 -0.22 5.35 -13.06
CA ALA A 70 -1.44 5.07 -13.81
C ALA A 70 -1.56 3.60 -14.18
N LEU A 71 -2.79 3.06 -14.22
CA LEU A 71 -3.02 1.78 -14.91
C LEU A 71 -2.98 2.07 -16.40
N ALA A 72 -2.05 1.45 -17.11
CA ALA A 72 -1.94 1.51 -18.55
C ALA A 72 -2.53 0.23 -19.16
N LEU A 73 -3.48 0.41 -20.07
CA LEU A 73 -4.17 -0.65 -20.78
C LEU A 73 -3.84 -0.54 -22.25
N TRP A 74 -3.37 -1.62 -22.85
CA TRP A 74 -3.17 -1.65 -24.29
C TRP A 74 -4.52 -1.83 -24.97
N ASP A 75 -4.99 -0.76 -25.61
CA ASP A 75 -6.31 -0.68 -26.20
C ASP A 75 -6.34 0.34 -27.36
N GLN A 76 -7.51 0.84 -27.77
CA GLN A 76 -7.62 1.93 -28.74
C GLN A 76 -7.74 3.30 -28.07
N SER A 77 -7.01 4.27 -28.61
CA SER A 77 -7.20 5.69 -28.35
C SER A 77 -8.59 6.16 -28.80
N PRO A 78 -9.07 7.33 -28.34
CA PRO A 78 -10.32 7.92 -28.84
C PRO A 78 -10.33 8.15 -30.37
N ALA A 79 -9.15 8.28 -30.99
CA ALA A 79 -8.98 8.39 -32.43
C ALA A 79 -9.00 7.04 -33.17
N GLY A 80 -9.17 5.91 -32.47
CA GLY A 80 -9.30 4.56 -33.03
C GLY A 80 -7.97 3.81 -33.27
N ALA A 81 -6.82 4.47 -33.11
CA ALA A 81 -5.51 3.83 -33.22
C ALA A 81 -5.14 3.06 -31.94
N ALA A 82 -4.46 1.91 -32.07
CA ALA A 82 -3.93 1.16 -30.94
C ALA A 82 -2.92 1.99 -30.15
N ALA A 83 -3.13 2.11 -28.84
CA ALA A 83 -2.33 2.94 -27.95
C ALA A 83 -2.49 2.48 -26.49
N TRP A 84 -1.58 2.93 -25.65
CA TRP A 84 -1.77 2.86 -24.20
C TRP A 84 -2.85 3.85 -23.77
N VAL A 85 -3.88 3.33 -23.11
CA VAL A 85 -4.93 4.10 -22.45
C VAL A 85 -4.63 4.12 -20.96
N TYR A 86 -4.64 5.30 -20.35
CA TYR A 86 -4.26 5.49 -18.96
C TYR A 86 -5.48 5.75 -18.08
N LEU A 87 -5.56 5.03 -16.96
CA LEU A 87 -6.51 5.29 -15.89
C LEU A 87 -5.74 5.82 -14.68
N THR A 88 -6.06 7.05 -14.28
CA THR A 88 -5.53 7.63 -13.04
C THR A 88 -6.14 6.90 -11.85
N PRO A 89 -5.32 6.31 -10.95
CA PRO A 89 -5.83 5.61 -9.79
C PRO A 89 -6.45 6.55 -8.77
N GLN A 90 -7.42 6.03 -8.03
CA GLN A 90 -8.03 6.73 -6.90
C GLN A 90 -7.67 6.01 -5.60
N GLU A 91 -7.74 6.74 -4.49
CA GLU A 91 -7.48 6.21 -3.15
C GLU A 91 -8.31 4.95 -2.88
N GLY A 92 -7.66 3.90 -2.39
CA GLY A 92 -8.29 2.63 -2.07
C GLY A 92 -8.42 1.62 -3.22
N TRP A 93 -8.12 1.99 -4.47
CA TRP A 93 -8.12 1.03 -5.58
C TRP A 93 -7.16 -0.13 -5.31
N GLN A 94 -7.57 -1.36 -5.64
CA GLN A 94 -6.73 -2.54 -5.50
C GLN A 94 -6.48 -3.23 -6.85
N VAL A 95 -5.26 -3.73 -7.05
CA VAL A 95 -4.83 -4.39 -8.29
C VAL A 95 -3.97 -5.60 -7.94
N TRP A 96 -4.20 -6.73 -8.62
CA TRP A 96 -3.29 -7.87 -8.59
C TRP A 96 -2.12 -7.67 -9.57
N ILE A 97 -0.90 -7.75 -9.09
CA ILE A 97 0.32 -7.70 -9.90
C ILE A 97 0.86 -9.11 -10.06
N ALA A 98 0.95 -9.58 -11.31
CA ALA A 98 1.25 -10.97 -11.62
C ALA A 98 2.70 -11.37 -11.33
N ASP A 99 3.69 -10.54 -11.68
CA ASP A 99 5.12 -10.82 -11.46
C ASP A 99 5.51 -10.78 -9.97
N GLU A 100 4.83 -9.95 -9.18
CA GLU A 100 4.99 -9.89 -7.74
C GLU A 100 4.07 -10.88 -6.99
N ALA A 101 3.15 -11.51 -7.72
CA ALA A 101 2.08 -12.37 -7.23
C ALA A 101 1.34 -11.77 -6.03
N ARG A 102 0.99 -10.47 -6.05
CA ARG A 102 0.42 -9.75 -4.89
C ARG A 102 -0.66 -8.73 -5.25
N HIS A 103 -1.55 -8.45 -4.30
CA HIS A 103 -2.40 -7.26 -4.35
C HIS A 103 -1.64 -6.02 -3.86
N VAL A 104 -1.84 -4.91 -4.55
CA VAL A 104 -1.46 -3.56 -4.11
C VAL A 104 -2.70 -2.69 -3.97
N ARG A 105 -2.68 -1.74 -3.04
CA ARG A 105 -3.68 -0.69 -2.85
C ARG A 105 -3.07 0.67 -3.15
N PHE A 106 -3.76 1.51 -3.92
CA PHE A 106 -3.31 2.89 -4.12
C PHE A 106 -3.64 3.73 -2.88
N THR A 107 -2.60 4.22 -2.20
CA THR A 107 -2.72 5.07 -1.02
C THR A 107 -1.71 6.20 -1.05
N ALA A 108 -2.17 7.43 -0.76
CA ALA A 108 -1.34 8.62 -0.62
C ALA A 108 -0.38 8.85 -1.82
N GLY A 109 -0.87 8.59 -3.04
CA GLY A 109 -0.10 8.80 -4.27
C GLY A 109 0.81 7.62 -4.67
N ALA A 110 0.80 6.50 -3.93
CA ALA A 110 1.65 5.35 -4.21
C ALA A 110 0.87 4.02 -4.18
N TRP A 111 1.34 3.04 -4.94
CA TRP A 111 0.87 1.65 -4.82
C TRP A 111 1.58 0.96 -3.66
N VAL A 112 0.83 0.72 -2.59
CA VAL A 112 1.31 0.06 -1.38
C VAL A 112 0.85 -1.39 -1.38
N GLU A 113 1.67 -2.31 -0.88
CA GLU A 113 1.30 -3.72 -0.81
C GLU A 113 0.16 -3.96 0.19
N VAL A 114 -0.80 -4.80 -0.17
CA VAL A 114 -1.84 -5.25 0.76
C VAL A 114 -1.27 -6.39 1.62
N PRO A 115 -1.31 -6.28 2.97
CA PRO A 115 -0.87 -7.35 3.86
C PRO A 115 -1.58 -8.68 3.60
N ARG A 116 -0.88 -9.80 3.75
CA ARG A 116 -1.46 -11.14 3.61
C ARG A 116 -1.68 -11.77 4.98
N PRO A 117 -2.84 -12.40 5.21
CA PRO A 117 -3.00 -13.28 6.36
C PRO A 117 -1.91 -14.38 6.34
N GLY A 118 -1.20 -14.55 7.45
CA GLY A 118 -0.20 -15.62 7.63
C GLY A 118 1.22 -15.32 7.11
N ILE A 119 1.47 -14.17 6.48
CA ILE A 119 2.83 -13.72 6.16
C ILE A 119 3.06 -12.37 6.82
N VAL A 120 4.02 -12.32 7.75
CA VAL A 120 4.39 -11.08 8.43
C VAL A 120 5.36 -10.31 7.56
N ARG A 121 5.02 -9.07 7.22
CA ARG A 121 5.92 -8.18 6.48
C ARG A 121 7.05 -7.73 7.41
N ILE A 122 8.29 -7.77 6.92
CA ILE A 122 9.44 -7.19 7.62
C ILE A 122 9.77 -5.83 7.00
N ARG A 123 9.88 -4.80 7.83
CA ARG A 123 10.29 -3.44 7.43
C ARG A 123 11.55 -3.06 8.19
N THR A 124 12.64 -2.88 7.47
CA THR A 124 13.91 -2.45 8.04
C THR A 124 13.96 -0.92 8.20
N LEU A 125 14.38 -0.45 9.37
CA LEU A 125 14.63 0.95 9.69
C LEU A 125 16.12 1.19 9.94
N THR A 126 16.69 2.12 9.19
CA THR A 126 18.06 2.64 9.36
C THR A 126 18.07 4.09 9.88
N ALA A 127 16.91 4.74 9.92
CA ALA A 127 16.74 6.08 10.48
C ALA A 127 16.80 6.06 12.01
N THR A 128 17.12 7.21 12.61
CA THR A 128 17.15 7.41 14.08
C THR A 128 15.77 7.79 14.66
N SER A 129 14.76 7.98 13.81
CA SER A 129 13.38 8.20 14.23
C SER A 129 12.41 7.62 13.21
N HIS A 130 11.27 7.14 13.69
CA HIS A 130 10.16 6.68 12.87
C HIS A 130 8.85 6.94 13.61
N THR A 131 7.87 7.52 12.92
CA THR A 131 6.49 7.60 13.45
C THR A 131 5.67 6.55 12.72
N LEU A 132 4.98 5.69 13.46
CA LEU A 132 4.20 4.61 12.87
C LEU A 132 3.20 5.18 11.86
N GLU A 133 3.09 4.53 10.71
CA GLU A 133 2.17 4.92 9.65
C GLU A 133 1.34 3.72 9.20
N ALA A 134 0.32 3.93 8.38
CA ALA A 134 -0.62 2.88 7.98
C ALA A 134 0.07 1.63 7.37
N VAL A 135 1.24 1.80 6.77
CA VAL A 135 2.03 0.72 6.16
C VAL A 135 2.67 -0.22 7.18
N ASP A 136 2.78 0.17 8.45
CA ASP A 136 3.40 -0.62 9.52
C ASP A 136 2.45 -1.65 10.14
N LEU A 137 1.15 -1.51 9.88
CA LEU A 137 0.13 -2.40 10.41
C LEU A 137 0.43 -3.87 10.04
N GLY A 138 0.50 -4.74 11.04
CA GLY A 138 0.75 -6.17 10.87
C GLY A 138 2.19 -6.51 10.47
N SER A 139 3.13 -5.57 10.59
CA SER A 139 4.55 -5.78 10.26
C SER A 139 5.43 -6.01 11.49
N ILE A 140 6.60 -6.59 11.25
CA ILE A 140 7.76 -6.51 12.14
C ILE A 140 8.67 -5.39 11.62
N ILE A 141 8.87 -4.39 12.46
CA ILE A 141 9.81 -3.32 12.26
C ILE A 141 11.16 -3.75 12.82
N GLU A 142 12.18 -3.85 11.97
CA GLU A 142 13.54 -4.19 12.38
C GLU A 142 14.43 -2.95 12.39
N THR A 143 14.92 -2.56 13.57
CA THR A 143 15.86 -1.46 13.67
C THR A 143 17.28 -1.99 13.57
N THR A 144 17.99 -1.72 12.47
CA THR A 144 19.28 -2.37 12.15
C THR A 144 20.51 -1.50 12.36
N GLY A 145 20.32 -0.20 12.62
CA GLY A 145 21.41 0.75 12.81
C GLY A 145 22.19 0.57 14.13
N SER A 146 23.37 1.20 14.19
CA SER A 146 24.17 1.32 15.42
C SER A 146 23.79 2.54 16.28
N SER A 147 23.08 3.51 15.70
CA SER A 147 22.59 4.69 16.41
C SER A 147 21.25 4.41 17.08
N ALA A 148 20.99 5.03 18.23
CA ALA A 148 19.70 4.93 18.91
C ALA A 148 18.55 5.39 17.98
N VAL A 149 17.41 4.72 18.11
CA VAL A 149 16.22 4.98 17.29
C VAL A 149 14.99 5.11 18.18
N THR A 150 14.15 6.09 17.85
CA THR A 150 12.85 6.27 18.51
C THR A 150 11.72 5.92 17.55
N VAL A 151 10.93 4.92 17.91
CA VAL A 151 9.67 4.54 17.24
C VAL A 151 8.51 5.17 17.99
N THR A 152 7.79 6.08 17.34
CA THR A 152 6.71 6.87 17.93
C THR A 152 5.35 6.34 17.52
N ILE A 153 4.49 6.06 18.50
CA ILE A 153 3.07 5.77 18.27
C ILE A 153 2.35 7.11 18.08
N PRO A 154 1.80 7.42 16.89
CA PRO A 154 1.12 8.67 16.63
C PRO A 154 -0.27 8.74 17.29
N PRO A 155 -0.84 9.95 17.46
CA PRO A 155 -2.26 10.11 17.77
C PRO A 155 -3.15 9.51 16.68
N GLU A 156 -4.29 8.94 17.06
CA GLU A 156 -5.27 8.35 16.14
C GLU A 156 -5.79 9.37 15.12
N ALA A 157 -5.88 10.64 15.52
CA ALA A 157 -6.31 11.74 14.66
C ALA A 157 -5.38 11.95 13.44
N THR A 158 -4.11 11.57 13.52
CA THR A 158 -3.17 11.68 12.39
C THR A 158 -2.99 10.38 11.65
N VAL A 159 -2.94 9.25 12.37
CA VAL A 159 -2.83 7.90 11.78
C VAL A 159 -3.85 6.97 12.44
N PRO A 160 -5.00 6.72 11.79
CA PRO A 160 -6.05 5.89 12.35
C PRO A 160 -5.70 4.41 12.18
N PHE A 161 -5.13 3.80 13.22
CA PHE A 161 -5.03 2.34 13.35
C PHE A 161 -6.33 1.75 13.90
N GLU A 162 -6.75 0.59 13.39
CA GLU A 162 -7.91 -0.15 13.88
C GLU A 162 -7.66 -0.73 15.28
N PHE A 163 -8.73 -0.96 16.06
CA PHE A 163 -8.61 -1.70 17.32
C PHE A 163 -8.18 -3.14 17.04
N GLY A 164 -7.22 -3.63 17.82
CA GLY A 164 -6.57 -4.92 17.56
C GLY A 164 -5.39 -4.84 16.58
N ALA A 165 -5.04 -3.66 16.07
CA ALA A 165 -3.80 -3.47 15.31
C ALA A 165 -2.60 -4.00 16.11
N LEU A 166 -1.83 -4.89 15.47
CA LEU A 166 -0.61 -5.48 16.00
C LEU A 166 0.58 -5.01 15.15
N ILE A 167 1.59 -4.46 15.81
CA ILE A 167 2.86 -4.05 15.20
C ILE A 167 3.98 -4.53 16.11
N ASN A 168 4.98 -5.18 15.55
CA ASN A 168 6.14 -5.65 16.30
C ASN A 168 7.34 -4.74 16.02
N VAL A 169 8.16 -4.50 17.03
CA VAL A 169 9.46 -3.82 16.90
C VAL A 169 10.54 -4.74 17.42
N THR A 170 11.58 -4.97 16.63
CA THR A 170 12.74 -5.81 16.97
C THR A 170 14.02 -5.01 16.80
N GLN A 171 14.83 -4.95 17.86
CA GLN A 171 16.15 -4.33 17.82
C GLN A 171 17.16 -5.30 17.22
N VAL A 172 17.47 -5.19 15.94
CA VAL A 172 18.47 -6.04 15.27
C VAL A 172 19.88 -5.45 15.39
N GLY A 173 20.00 -4.13 15.36
CA GLY A 173 21.27 -3.40 15.46
C GLY A 173 21.70 -3.12 16.91
N ALA A 174 22.90 -2.55 17.06
CA ALA A 174 23.43 -2.14 18.35
C ALA A 174 22.79 -0.86 18.90
N GLY A 175 22.12 -0.08 18.04
CA GLY A 175 21.39 1.11 18.45
C GLY A 175 20.19 0.77 19.31
N VAL A 176 20.07 1.40 20.48
CA VAL A 176 18.95 1.20 21.39
C VAL A 176 17.64 1.64 20.71
N ALA A 177 16.70 0.70 20.57
CA ALA A 177 15.36 0.97 20.09
C ALA A 177 14.46 1.38 21.25
N THR A 178 13.87 2.56 21.14
CA THR A 178 12.92 3.10 22.13
C THR A 178 11.55 3.24 21.49
N VAL A 179 10.52 2.65 22.12
CA VAL A 179 9.12 2.89 21.74
C VAL A 179 8.58 4.00 22.63
N THR A 180 7.99 5.03 22.02
CA THR A 180 7.38 6.15 22.75
C THR A 180 5.97 6.43 22.25
N ALA A 181 5.05 6.72 23.16
CA ALA A 181 3.75 7.26 22.81
C ALA A 181 3.85 8.78 22.58
N ALA A 182 3.17 9.29 21.56
CA ALA A 182 3.00 10.72 21.35
C ALA A 182 2.11 11.35 22.46
N PRO A 183 2.12 12.69 22.63
CA PRO A 183 1.23 13.35 23.58
C PRO A 183 -0.25 12.99 23.34
N GLY A 184 -0.95 12.64 24.42
CA GLY A 184 -2.35 12.20 24.36
C GLY A 184 -2.54 10.70 24.12
N VAL A 185 -1.48 9.97 23.74
CA VAL A 185 -1.51 8.51 23.58
C VAL A 185 -1.00 7.82 24.84
N SER A 186 -1.70 6.76 25.27
CA SER A 186 -1.28 5.92 26.40
C SER A 186 -0.58 4.65 25.92
N LEU A 187 0.55 4.33 26.54
CA LEU A 187 1.30 3.09 26.35
C LEU A 187 1.31 2.30 27.66
N ASN A 188 0.43 1.30 27.73
CA ASN A 188 0.25 0.46 28.91
C ASN A 188 1.25 -0.70 28.90
N GLY A 189 1.68 -1.14 30.09
CA GLY A 189 2.76 -2.13 30.28
C GLY A 189 4.10 -1.51 30.66
N VAL A 190 4.20 -0.18 30.65
CA VAL A 190 5.39 0.58 31.03
C VAL A 190 5.03 1.85 31.77
N VAL A 191 5.99 2.40 32.52
CA VAL A 191 5.83 3.69 33.20
C VAL A 191 6.30 4.83 32.29
N GLY A 192 5.54 5.94 32.25
CA GLY A 192 5.95 7.17 31.57
C GLY A 192 5.72 7.21 30.05
N GLY A 193 5.07 6.19 29.48
CA GLY A 193 4.68 6.19 28.06
C GLY A 193 5.83 6.00 27.07
N SER A 194 7.02 5.63 27.55
CA SER A 194 8.22 5.42 26.75
C SER A 194 9.10 4.34 27.37
N VAL A 195 9.66 3.45 26.54
CA VAL A 195 10.50 2.35 27.02
C VAL A 195 11.53 1.94 25.97
N ALA A 196 12.73 1.59 26.41
CA ALA A 196 13.74 0.96 25.58
C ALA A 196 13.57 -0.56 25.53
N LEU A 197 13.86 -1.17 24.38
CA LEU A 197 14.00 -2.62 24.27
C LEU A 197 15.25 -3.10 25.02
N ASP A 198 15.21 -4.35 25.49
CA ASP A 198 16.28 -4.96 26.31
C ASP A 198 17.48 -5.43 25.47
N GLY A 199 18.03 -4.54 24.66
CA GLY A 199 19.25 -4.79 23.87
C GLY A 199 19.03 -5.49 22.52
N GLN A 200 20.14 -5.91 21.92
CA GLN A 200 20.13 -6.50 20.59
C GLN A 200 19.40 -7.85 20.58
N TRP A 201 18.61 -8.08 19.53
CA TRP A 201 17.68 -9.20 19.33
C TRP A 201 16.44 -9.20 20.21
N SER A 202 16.26 -8.19 21.06
CA SER A 202 15.04 -8.00 21.83
C SER A 202 13.93 -7.43 20.96
N GLY A 203 12.70 -7.86 21.24
CA GLY A 203 11.51 -7.40 20.53
C GLY A 203 10.32 -7.19 21.44
N ALA A 204 9.41 -6.35 20.99
CA ALA A 204 8.14 -6.08 21.65
C ALA A 204 6.97 -5.98 20.66
N ALA A 205 5.81 -6.43 21.10
CA ALA A 205 4.54 -6.31 20.40
C ALA A 205 3.78 -5.07 20.91
N LEU A 206 3.27 -4.28 19.98
CA LEU A 206 2.39 -3.14 20.22
C LEU A 206 0.98 -3.53 19.77
N VAL A 207 0.02 -3.46 20.69
CA VAL A 207 -1.38 -3.79 20.41
C VAL A 207 -2.28 -2.60 20.73
N LYS A 208 -3.05 -2.13 19.76
CA LYS A 208 -4.06 -1.08 19.99
C LYS A 208 -5.28 -1.68 20.69
N ARG A 209 -5.60 -1.16 21.88
CA ARG A 209 -6.71 -1.66 22.73
C ARG A 209 -7.91 -0.72 22.81
N GLY A 210 -7.78 0.51 22.31
CA GLY A 210 -8.81 1.55 22.36
C GLY A 210 -8.35 2.84 21.70
N ALA A 211 -9.19 3.87 21.78
CA ALA A 211 -8.86 5.20 21.27
C ALA A 211 -7.62 5.75 21.98
N ASP A 212 -6.60 6.12 21.20
CA ASP A 212 -5.29 6.57 21.70
C ASP A 212 -4.70 5.68 22.82
N ALA A 213 -5.03 4.39 22.83
CA ALA A 213 -4.64 3.46 23.90
C ALA A 213 -3.99 2.19 23.34
N TRP A 214 -2.74 1.97 23.74
CA TRP A 214 -1.90 0.86 23.31
C TRP A 214 -1.38 0.05 24.51
N ILE A 215 -1.03 -1.21 24.25
CA ILE A 215 -0.31 -2.09 25.16
C ILE A 215 1.02 -2.42 24.48
N ILE A 216 2.11 -2.46 25.27
CA ILE A 216 3.38 -3.04 24.85
C ILE A 216 3.73 -4.25 25.70
N GLN A 217 4.22 -5.31 25.05
CA GLN A 217 4.67 -6.54 25.71
C GLN A 217 5.91 -7.08 25.00
N GLY A 218 6.95 -7.44 25.75
CA GLY A 218 8.19 -7.96 25.16
C GLY A 218 9.38 -7.90 26.11
N ALA A 219 10.57 -7.96 25.54
CA ALA A 219 11.83 -7.78 26.26
C ALA A 219 12.15 -6.27 26.38
N LEU A 220 11.84 -5.70 27.54
CA LEU A 220 11.89 -4.27 27.83
C LEU A 220 12.93 -3.97 28.91
N ALA A 221 13.77 -2.95 28.71
CA ALA A 221 14.85 -2.58 29.64
C ALA A 221 14.40 -1.68 30.81
N GLY A 222 13.22 -1.07 30.70
CA GLY A 222 12.73 -0.04 31.64
C GLY A 222 11.84 -0.58 32.76
N ALA A 223 11.26 0.33 33.54
CA ALA A 223 10.26 -0.01 34.55
C ALA A 223 9.00 -0.57 33.89
N VAL A 224 8.83 -1.89 33.98
CA VAL A 224 7.65 -2.64 33.55
C VAL A 224 6.61 -2.58 34.69
N ALA A 225 5.35 -2.33 34.35
CA ALA A 225 4.24 -2.21 35.30
C ALA A 225 3.39 -3.49 35.37
#